data_AF-A0A6V8DSQ2-F1
#
_entry.id   AF-A0A6V8DSQ2-F1
#
_cell.length_a   1.000
_cell.length_b   1.000
_cell.length_c   1.000
_cell.angle_alpha   90.00
_cell.angle_beta   90.00
_cell.angle_gamma   90.00
#
_symmetry.space_group_name_H-M   'P 1'
#
loop_
_entity.id
_entity.type
_entity.pdbx_description
1 polymer ?
#
loop_
_entity_poly.entity_id
_entity_poly.type
_entity_poly.pdbx_seq_one_letter_code
_entity_poly.pdbx_strand_id
1 'polypeptide(L)'
;MAGGLGGEFCLVCGADPPLYGERMCEPCLRKRVKLVKVPENIPWVRCARCGIVEIQGKWVQISEEEIWDELIQRHVHFHKDAEDIGLALETRTVSDRHTLLHLQVEGV
;
A
#
# COMPACT_ATOMS: atom_id res chain seq x y z
N MET A 1 0.79 -39.41 -26.35
CA MET A 1 -0.23 -38.85 -25.44
C MET A 1 -0.84 -37.67 -26.15
N ALA A 2 -2.13 -37.76 -26.49
CA ALA A 2 -2.82 -36.71 -27.23
C ALA A 2 -2.90 -35.45 -26.34
N GLY A 3 -2.10 -34.43 -26.66
CA GLY A 3 -2.20 -33.11 -26.03
C GLY A 3 -3.51 -32.49 -26.48
N GLY A 4 -4.56 -32.65 -25.68
CA GLY A 4 -5.86 -32.05 -25.94
C GLY A 4 -5.72 -30.54 -26.03
N LEU A 5 -6.03 -29.97 -27.19
CA LEU A 5 -6.24 -28.55 -27.36
C LEU A 5 -7.50 -28.18 -26.55
N GLY A 6 -7.28 -27.78 -25.29
CA GLY A 6 -8.38 -27.52 -24.33
C GLY A 6 -7.98 -27.53 -22.85
N GLY A 7 -6.69 -27.65 -22.51
CA GLY A 7 -6.22 -27.53 -21.12
C GLY A 7 -6.38 -26.11 -20.57
N GLU A 8 -6.41 -25.98 -19.24
CA GLU A 8 -6.38 -24.65 -18.60
C GLU A 8 -4.98 -24.05 -18.72
N PHE A 9 -4.88 -22.80 -19.19
CA PHE A 9 -3.62 -22.07 -19.31
C PHE A 9 -3.83 -20.60 -18.92
N CYS A 10 -2.72 -19.92 -18.62
CA CYS A 10 -2.75 -18.50 -18.28
C CYS A 10 -3.17 -17.66 -19.49
N LEU A 11 -4.25 -16.87 -19.36
CA LEU A 11 -4.75 -16.01 -20.44
C LEU A 11 -3.77 -14.94 -20.94
N VAL A 12 -2.75 -14.61 -20.14
CA VAL A 12 -1.78 -13.55 -20.46
C VAL A 12 -0.51 -14.08 -21.11
N CYS A 13 0.02 -15.21 -20.65
CA CYS A 13 1.31 -15.73 -21.11
C CYS A 13 1.28 -17.17 -21.63
N GLY A 14 0.15 -17.87 -21.54
CA GLY A 14 0.03 -19.26 -22.00
C GLY A 14 0.69 -20.30 -21.09
N ALA A 15 1.15 -19.92 -19.90
CA ALA A 15 1.76 -20.86 -18.95
C ALA A 15 0.75 -21.92 -18.47
N ASP A 16 1.26 -23.12 -18.22
CA ASP A 16 0.51 -24.23 -17.63
C ASP A 16 0.08 -23.91 -16.18
N PRO A 17 -0.91 -24.64 -15.63
CA PRO A 17 -1.36 -24.48 -14.25
C PRO A 17 -0.22 -24.70 -13.24
N PRO A 18 -0.27 -24.10 -12.03
CA PRO A 18 -1.47 -23.56 -11.37
C PRO A 18 -1.87 -22.16 -11.85
N LEU A 19 -3.18 -21.97 -11.99
CA LEU A 19 -3.81 -20.68 -12.26
C LEU A 19 -4.47 -20.16 -10.99
N TYR A 20 -4.48 -18.84 -10.88
CA TYR A 20 -5.07 -18.07 -9.79
C TYR A 20 -6.08 -17.08 -10.38
N GLY A 21 -6.97 -16.54 -9.55
CA GLY A 21 -7.91 -15.48 -9.93
C GLY A 21 -8.56 -15.69 -11.30
N GLU A 22 -8.49 -14.67 -12.16
CA GLU A 22 -9.03 -14.63 -13.53
C GLU A 22 -8.26 -15.53 -14.53
N ARG A 23 -7.98 -16.79 -14.17
CA ARG A 23 -7.20 -17.74 -14.99
C ARG A 23 -5.83 -17.19 -15.40
N MET A 24 -5.16 -16.53 -14.46
CA MET A 24 -3.80 -16.03 -14.65
C MET A 24 -2.82 -16.82 -13.78
N CYS A 25 -1.63 -17.09 -14.29
CA CYS A 25 -0.56 -17.57 -13.42
C CYS A 25 -0.15 -16.45 -12.43
N GLU A 26 0.42 -16.85 -11.29
CA GLU A 26 0.81 -15.94 -10.23
C GLU A 26 1.65 -14.73 -10.71
N PRO A 27 2.68 -14.88 -11.57
CA PRO A 27 3.46 -13.74 -12.05
C PRO A 27 2.63 -12.72 -12.84
N CYS A 28 1.64 -13.18 -13.61
CA CYS A 28 0.78 -12.31 -14.39
C CYS A 28 -0.22 -11.57 -13.49
N LEU A 29 -0.73 -12.26 -12.46
CA LEU A 29 -1.61 -11.67 -11.47
C LEU A 29 -0.88 -10.59 -10.65
N ARG A 30 0.31 -10.91 -10.09
CA ARG A 30 1.12 -9.99 -9.26
C ARG A 30 1.51 -8.70 -9.99
N LYS A 31 1.73 -8.75 -11.31
CA LYS A 31 2.05 -7.56 -12.11
C LYS A 31 0.86 -6.60 -12.27
N ARG A 32 -0.36 -7.11 -12.15
CA ARG A 32 -1.60 -6.36 -12.44
C ARG A 32 -2.33 -5.94 -11.17
N VAL A 33 -2.33 -6.80 -10.16
CA VAL A 33 -2.98 -6.52 -8.88
C VAL A 33 -2.07 -5.64 -8.04
N LYS A 34 -2.53 -4.43 -7.76
CA LYS A 34 -1.89 -3.52 -6.80
C LYS A 34 -2.65 -3.61 -5.47
N LEU A 35 -2.04 -4.23 -4.46
CA LEU A 35 -2.64 -4.39 -3.13
C LEU A 35 -2.88 -3.05 -2.44
N VAL A 36 -1.99 -2.08 -2.65
CA VAL A 36 -2.04 -0.78 -2.01
C VAL A 36 -1.70 0.33 -3.01
N LYS A 37 -2.36 1.48 -2.85
CA LYS A 37 -2.00 2.74 -3.49
C LYS A 37 -1.50 3.68 -2.40
N VAL A 38 -0.22 4.00 -2.47
CA VAL A 38 0.46 4.92 -1.54
C VAL A 38 0.92 6.14 -2.34
N PRO A 39 0.60 7.36 -1.90
CA PRO A 39 1.16 8.56 -2.53
C PRO A 39 2.66 8.69 -2.23
N GLU A 40 3.42 9.25 -3.16
CA GLU A 40 4.86 9.44 -2.97
C GLU A 40 5.19 10.45 -1.86
N ASN A 41 4.37 11.50 -1.72
CA ASN A 41 4.57 12.57 -0.75
C ASN A 41 3.22 13.02 -0.18
N ILE A 42 3.21 13.33 1.13
CA ILE A 42 2.02 13.85 1.82
C ILE A 42 2.42 15.14 2.55
N PRO A 43 1.89 16.31 2.13
CA PRO A 43 2.10 17.56 2.86
C PRO A 43 1.27 17.57 4.15
N TRP A 44 1.84 18.09 5.22
CA TRP A 44 1.17 18.33 6.49
C TRP A 44 1.68 19.63 7.11
N VAL A 45 0.91 20.22 8.02
CA VAL A 45 1.20 21.54 8.57
C VAL A 45 1.50 21.44 10.07
N ARG A 46 2.62 22.04 10.47
CA ARG A 46 3.04 22.21 11.86
C ARG A 46 3.25 23.68 12.17
N CYS A 47 2.75 24.15 13.31
CA CYS A 47 2.98 25.50 13.77
C CYS A 47 4.44 25.67 14.20
N ALA A 48 5.16 26.61 13.58
CA ALA A 48 6.56 26.90 13.90
C ALA A 48 6.77 27.48 15.31
N ARG A 49 5.71 27.98 15.96
CA ARG A 49 5.80 28.64 17.28
C ARG A 49 5.53 27.68 18.44
N CYS A 50 4.48 26.88 18.35
CA CYS A 50 4.04 26.00 19.45
C CYS A 50 4.03 24.51 19.10
N GLY A 51 4.37 24.14 17.86
CA GLY A 51 4.56 22.74 17.47
C GLY A 51 3.27 21.93 17.25
N ILE A 52 2.09 22.50 17.52
CA ILE A 52 0.78 21.89 17.22
C ILE A 52 0.61 21.69 15.70
N VAL A 53 -0.20 20.71 15.34
CA VAL A 53 -0.36 20.26 13.95
C VAL A 53 -1.78 20.45 13.47
N GLU A 54 -1.93 20.76 12.18
CA GLU A 54 -3.24 20.93 11.56
C GLU A 54 -3.69 19.60 10.94
N ILE A 55 -4.83 19.10 11.42
CA ILE A 55 -5.43 17.85 10.99
C ILE A 55 -6.92 18.09 10.74
N GLN A 56 -7.37 17.98 9.48
CA GLN A 56 -8.75 18.29 9.03
C GLN A 56 -9.24 19.68 9.46
N GLY A 57 -8.41 20.72 9.33
CA GLY A 57 -8.80 22.07 9.74
C GLY A 57 -8.89 22.28 11.26
N LYS A 58 -8.51 21.29 12.07
CA LYS A 58 -8.39 21.43 13.53
C LYS A 58 -6.92 21.39 13.93
N TRP A 59 -6.57 22.24 14.89
CA TRP A 59 -5.24 22.25 15.48
C TRP A 59 -5.22 21.34 16.70
N VAL A 60 -4.38 20.32 16.66
CA VAL A 60 -4.28 19.31 17.73
C VAL A 60 -2.83 19.19 18.19
N GLN A 61 -2.67 18.80 19.45
CA GLN A 61 -1.38 18.49 20.04
C GLN A 61 -1.29 16.98 20.22
N ILE A 62 -0.55 16.33 19.32
CA ILE A 62 -0.36 14.88 19.28
C ILE A 62 1.13 14.57 19.06
N SER A 63 1.51 13.32 19.33
CA SER A 63 2.87 12.82 19.10
C SER A 63 3.18 12.66 17.60
N GLU A 64 4.45 12.52 17.24
CA GLU A 64 4.85 12.29 15.84
C GLU A 64 4.33 10.96 15.31
N GLU A 65 4.32 9.91 16.14
CA GLU A 65 3.76 8.60 15.79
C GLU A 65 2.28 8.71 15.39
N GLU A 66 1.48 9.43 16.18
CA GLU A 66 0.06 9.68 15.86
C GLU A 66 -0.13 10.50 14.58
N ILE A 67 0.81 11.41 14.25
CA ILE A 67 0.77 12.14 12.97
C ILE A 67 0.94 11.17 11.81
N TRP A 68 1.93 10.27 11.90
CA TRP A 68 2.20 9.31 10.83
C TRP A 68 1.03 8.35 10.63
N ASP A 69 0.45 7.83 11.71
CA ASP A 69 -0.71 6.96 11.66
C ASP A 69 -1.91 7.66 11.01
N GLU A 70 -2.21 8.90 11.40
CA GLU A 70 -3.28 9.69 10.79
C GLU A 70 -3.05 9.95 9.29
N LEU A 71 -1.81 10.27 8.90
CA LEU A 71 -1.48 10.51 7.49
C LEU A 71 -1.61 9.23 6.66
N ILE A 72 -1.16 8.08 7.19
CA ILE A 72 -1.26 6.77 6.57
C ILE A 72 -2.73 6.38 6.40
N GLN A 73 -3.51 6.44 7.48
CA GLN A 73 -4.92 6.02 7.46
C GLN A 73 -5.76 6.80 6.43
N ARG A 74 -5.38 8.04 6.13
CA ARG A 74 -6.11 8.90 5.19
C ARG A 74 -5.74 8.71 3.74
N HIS A 75 -4.47 8.50 3.47
CA HIS A 75 -3.94 8.57 2.11
C HIS A 75 -3.54 7.21 1.55
N VAL A 76 -3.32 6.20 2.40
CA VAL A 76 -3.05 4.84 1.97
C VAL A 76 -4.38 4.15 1.67
N HIS A 77 -4.57 3.77 0.42
CA HIS A 77 -5.77 3.08 -0.03
C HIS A 77 -5.48 1.63 -0.38
N PHE A 78 -6.14 0.71 0.30
CA PHE A 78 -6.04 -0.72 0.02
C PHE A 78 -6.98 -1.14 -1.11
N HIS A 79 -6.64 -2.23 -1.78
CA HIS A 79 -7.50 -2.84 -2.78
C HIS A 79 -8.80 -3.31 -2.12
N LYS A 80 -9.94 -3.11 -2.79
CA LYS A 80 -11.29 -3.40 -2.26
C LYS A 80 -11.51 -4.87 -1.86
N ASP A 81 -10.81 -5.77 -2.53
CA ASP A 81 -10.94 -7.23 -2.33
C ASP A 81 -9.77 -7.78 -1.48
N ALA A 82 -8.93 -6.91 -0.93
CA ALA A 82 -7.84 -7.34 -0.06
C ALA A 82 -8.35 -7.44 1.39
N GLU A 83 -8.28 -8.65 1.92
CA GLU A 83 -8.62 -9.01 3.30
C GLU A 83 -7.31 -9.35 4.04
N ASP A 84 -7.34 -9.29 5.38
CA ASP A 84 -6.20 -9.67 6.26
C ASP A 84 -4.85 -9.05 5.85
N ILE A 85 -4.80 -7.72 5.80
CA ILE A 85 -3.60 -6.97 5.42
C ILE A 85 -2.81 -6.59 6.67
N GLY A 86 -1.56 -7.04 6.75
CA GLY A 86 -0.55 -6.53 7.68
C GLY A 86 0.09 -5.26 7.15
N LEU A 87 0.23 -4.24 8.01
CA LEU A 87 0.97 -3.02 7.73
C LEU A 87 2.02 -2.79 8.81
N ALA A 88 3.27 -2.61 8.39
CA ALA A 88 4.37 -2.20 9.26
C ALA A 88 4.94 -0.86 8.78
N LEU A 89 5.29 -0.03 9.76
CA LEU A 89 5.82 1.31 9.56
C LEU A 89 7.19 1.44 10.23
N GLU A 90 8.15 1.98 9.49
CA GLU A 90 9.41 2.48 10.03
C GLU A 90 9.61 3.92 9.57
N THR A 91 10.02 4.81 10.47
CA THR A 91 10.17 6.24 10.17
C THR A 91 11.63 6.65 10.19
N ARG A 92 12.00 7.53 9.27
CA ARG A 92 13.35 8.08 9.18
C ARG A 92 13.30 9.59 8.96
N THR A 93 13.67 10.35 9.98
CA THR A 93 13.79 11.80 9.90
C THR A 93 14.98 12.17 9.00
N VAL A 94 14.73 12.90 7.92
CA VAL A 94 15.75 13.35 6.96
C VAL A 94 16.12 14.81 7.19
N SER A 95 15.17 15.62 7.65
CA SER A 95 15.38 17.03 8.01
C SER A 95 14.36 17.48 9.05
N ASP A 96 14.42 18.75 9.44
CA ASP A 96 13.43 19.39 10.33
C ASP A 96 12.00 19.40 9.77
N ARG A 97 11.85 19.21 8.44
CA ARG A 97 10.56 19.29 7.74
C ARG A 97 10.21 18.07 6.90
N HIS A 98 11.09 17.07 6.85
CA HIS A 98 10.90 15.88 6.01
C HIS A 98 11.21 14.61 6.79
N THR A 99 10.22 13.72 6.81
CA THR A 99 10.32 12.37 7.37
C THR A 99 9.95 11.39 6.27
N LEU A 100 10.84 10.42 6.04
CA LEU A 100 10.55 9.29 5.17
C LEU A 100 9.81 8.22 5.97
N LEU A 101 8.71 7.73 5.41
CA LEU A 101 7.95 6.61 5.95
C LEU A 101 8.21 5.38 5.09
N HIS A 102 8.86 4.38 5.67
CA HIS A 102 9.01 3.07 5.08
C HIS A 102 7.80 2.24 5.45
N LEU A 103 6.97 1.93 4.45
CA LEU A 103 5.76 1.13 4.62
C LEU A 103 5.99 -0.26 4.03
N GLN A 104 5.78 -1.28 4.85
CA GLN A 104 5.70 -2.68 4.41
C GLN A 104 4.25 -3.13 4.52
N VAL A 105 3.74 -3.69 3.43
CA VAL A 105 2.35 -4.16 3.33
C VAL A 105 2.39 -5.61 2.89
N GLU A 106 1.74 -6.47 3.67
CA GLU A 106 1.67 -7.90 3.43
C GLU A 106 0.20 -8.34 3.44
N GLY A 107 -0.21 -9.14 2.46
CA GLY A 107 -1.48 -9.88 2.53
C GLY A 107 -1.20 -11.24 3.15
N VAL A 108 -1.97 -11.64 4.15
CA VAL A 108 -1.84 -12.93 4.86
C VAL A 108 -2.56 -14.04 4.11
#